data_AF-A0A933GNA1-F1
#
_entry.id   AF-A0A933GNA1-F1
#
_cell.length_a   1.000
_cell.length_b   1.000
_cell.length_c   1.000
_cell.angle_alpha   90.00
_cell.angle_beta   90.00
_cell.angle_gamma   90.00
#
_symmetry.space_group_name_H-M   'P 1'
#
loop_
_entity.id
_entity.type
_entity.pdbx_description
1 polymer ?
#
loop_
_entity_poly.entity_id
_entity_poly.type
_entity_poly.pdbx_seq_one_letter_code
_entity_poly.pdbx_strand_id
1 'polypeptide(L)' 'MQVDREEIRKAVAEDSGLLEIIRFAMDKERDAQELYEDGYRYANNKTAKELFRVLLEEEIMHEKRLEKVYKEIKDFLNRG' A
#
# COMPACT_ATOMS: atom_id res chain seq x y z
N MET A 1 -5.19 15.84 -28.07
CA MET A 1 -5.15 14.36 -28.09
C MET A 1 -5.83 13.90 -26.80
N GLN A 2 -7.13 13.60 -26.85
CA GLN A 2 -7.81 12.96 -25.72
C GLN A 2 -7.51 11.47 -25.85
N VAL A 3 -6.80 10.91 -24.88
CA VAL A 3 -6.64 9.46 -24.79
C VAL A 3 -8.00 8.88 -24.47
N ASP A 4 -8.46 7.91 -25.26
CA ASP A 4 -9.77 7.28 -25.05
C ASP A 4 -9.76 6.52 -23.71
N ARG A 5 -10.77 6.80 -22.88
CA ARG A 5 -10.91 6.16 -21.56
C ARG A 5 -11.05 4.65 -21.69
N GLU A 6 -11.63 4.16 -22.78
CA GLU A 6 -11.74 2.73 -23.05
C GLU A 6 -10.40 2.09 -23.40
N GLU A 7 -9.52 2.82 -24.11
CA GLU A 7 -8.18 2.34 -24.45
C GLU A 7 -7.29 2.26 -23.19
N ILE A 8 -7.39 3.26 -22.30
CA ILE A 8 -6.75 3.23 -20.96
C ILE A 8 -7.29 2.07 -20.13
N ARG A 9 -8.61 1.88 -20.10
CA ARG A 9 -9.24 0.82 -19.33
C ARG A 9 -8.78 -0.55 -19.79
N LYS A 10 -8.74 -0.78 -21.10
CA LYS A 10 -8.30 -2.06 -21.65
C LYS A 10 -6.84 -2.36 -21.31
N ALA A 11 -5.97 -1.36 -21.41
CA ALA A 11 -4.56 -1.50 -21.00
C ALA A 11 -4.41 -1.82 -19.51
N VAL A 12 -5.18 -1.19 -18.62
CA VAL A 12 -5.14 -1.47 -17.16
C VAL A 12 -5.82 -2.80 -16.82
N ALA A 13 -6.87 -3.21 -17.55
CA ALA A 13 -7.59 -4.47 -17.35
C ALA A 13 -6.76 -5.68 -17.78
N GLU A 14 -6.00 -5.55 -18.87
CA GLU A 14 -5.03 -6.55 -19.32
C GLU A 14 -3.86 -6.64 -18.33
N ASP A 15 -3.50 -5.53 -17.68
CA ASP A 15 -2.49 -5.47 -16.62
C ASP A 15 -3.04 -5.80 -15.23
N SER A 16 -3.58 -7.02 -15.09
CA SER A 16 -3.83 -7.67 -13.79
C SER A 16 -2.63 -7.61 -12.83
N GLY A 17 -1.42 -7.42 -13.37
CA GLY A 17 -0.17 -7.20 -12.64
C GLY A 17 -0.19 -5.95 -11.78
N LEU A 18 -0.85 -4.86 -12.18
CA LEU A 18 -0.88 -3.63 -11.36
C LEU A 18 -1.59 -3.84 -10.02
N LEU A 19 -2.75 -4.50 -10.03
CA LEU A 19 -3.46 -4.83 -8.79
C LEU A 19 -2.69 -5.84 -7.94
N GLU A 20 -1.95 -6.76 -8.56
CA GLU A 20 -1.05 -7.68 -7.85
C GLU A 20 0.13 -6.96 -7.20
N ILE A 21 0.76 -6.03 -7.90
CA ILE A 21 1.86 -5.22 -7.38
C ILE A 21 1.39 -4.40 -6.17
N ILE A 22 0.20 -3.81 -6.24
CA ILE A 22 -0.34 -3.05 -5.11
C ILE A 22 -0.64 -3.97 -3.92
N ARG A 23 -1.18 -5.19 -4.16
CA ARG A 23 -1.35 -6.18 -3.09
C ARG A 23 -0.03 -6.59 -2.46
N PHE A 24 0.97 -6.88 -3.28
CA PHE A 24 2.30 -7.21 -2.82
C PHE A 24 2.91 -6.07 -1.99
N ALA A 25 2.74 -4.81 -2.40
CA ALA A 25 3.20 -3.66 -1.63
C ALA A 25 2.48 -3.57 -0.27
N MET A 26 1.15 -3.75 -0.22
CA MET A 26 0.41 -3.76 1.05
C MET A 26 0.91 -4.87 1.99
N ASP A 27 1.21 -6.06 1.48
CA ASP A 27 1.76 -7.14 2.30
C ASP A 27 3.15 -6.78 2.84
N LYS A 28 3.97 -6.05 2.07
CA LYS A 28 5.26 -5.52 2.56
C LYS A 28 5.09 -4.46 3.65
N GLU A 29 4.08 -3.60 3.55
CA GLU A 29 3.78 -2.64 4.63
C GLU A 29 3.38 -3.38 5.91
N ARG A 30 2.59 -4.46 5.82
CA ARG A 30 2.22 -5.29 6.99
C ARG A 30 3.43 -5.98 7.62
N ASP A 31 4.30 -6.57 6.81
CA ASP A 31 5.55 -7.19 7.29
C ASP A 31 6.40 -6.14 8.06
N ALA A 32 6.47 -4.91 7.56
CA ALA A 32 7.20 -3.82 8.19
C ALA A 32 6.53 -3.33 9.49
N GLN A 33 5.20 -3.23 9.51
CA GLN A 33 4.44 -2.94 10.72
C GLN A 33 4.73 -3.96 11.83
N GLU A 34 4.67 -5.26 11.53
CA GLU A 34 5.00 -6.31 12.51
C GLU A 34 6.43 -6.16 13.04
N LEU A 35 7.40 -5.92 12.15
CA LEU A 35 8.79 -5.69 12.50
C LEU A 35 8.96 -4.51 13.47
N TYR A 36 8.33 -3.36 13.17
CA TYR A 36 8.46 -2.16 13.98
C TYR A 36 7.64 -2.25 15.27
N GLU A 37 6.50 -2.94 15.27
CA GLU A 37 5.76 -3.23 16.50
C GLU A 37 6.59 -4.06 17.46
N ASP A 38 7.23 -5.14 16.98
CA ASP A 38 8.14 -5.94 17.80
C ASP A 38 9.35 -5.13 18.25
N GLY A 39 9.95 -4.33 17.35
CA GLY A 39 11.00 -3.38 17.72
C GLY A 39 10.59 -2.45 18.86
N TYR A 40 9.40 -1.86 18.79
CA TYR A 40 8.84 -1.01 19.84
C TYR A 40 8.61 -1.77 21.16
N ARG A 41 8.10 -3.00 21.08
CA ARG A 41 7.81 -3.85 22.25
C ARG A 41 9.08 -4.25 22.99
N TYR A 42 10.13 -4.62 22.26
CA TYR A 42 11.36 -5.18 22.84
C TYR A 42 12.50 -4.16 23.03
N ALA A 43 12.39 -2.94 22.49
CA ALA A 43 13.38 -1.89 22.73
C ALA A 43 13.40 -1.41 24.19
N ASN A 44 14.58 -1.46 24.81
CA ASN A 44 14.83 -0.91 26.15
C ASN A 44 15.27 0.56 26.15
N ASN A 45 15.75 1.07 25.00
CA ASN A 45 16.16 2.46 24.86
C ASN A 45 14.96 3.33 24.41
N LYS A 46 14.71 4.43 25.13
CA LYS A 46 13.57 5.32 24.85
C LYS A 46 13.59 5.93 23.44
N THR A 47 14.76 6.31 22.93
CA THR A 47 14.92 6.87 21.59
C THR A 47 14.64 5.82 20.51
N ALA A 48 15.16 4.60 20.67
CA ALA A 48 14.87 3.50 19.75
C ALA A 48 13.39 3.13 19.76
N LYS A 49 12.77 3.11 20.95
CA LYS A 49 11.33 2.86 21.10
C LYS A 49 10.51 3.92 20.36
N GLU A 50 10.83 5.19 20.51
CA GLU A 50 10.15 6.26 19.79
C GLU A 50 10.33 6.17 18.27
N LEU A 51 11.54 5.82 17.81
CA LEU A 51 11.78 5.60 16.39
C LEU A 51 10.88 4.50 15.82
N PHE A 52 10.81 3.33 16.48
CA PHE A 52 9.95 2.24 16.03
C PHE A 52 8.46 2.61 16.03
N ARG A 53 8.01 3.42 17.01
CA ARG A 53 6.64 3.95 17.04
C ARG A 53 6.34 4.79 15.80
N VAL A 54 7.24 5.72 15.46
CA VAL A 54 7.08 6.60 14.29
C VAL A 54 7.07 5.78 13.00
N LEU A 55 8.00 4.84 12.85
CA LEU A 55 8.06 3.99 11.66
C LEU A 55 6.79 3.13 11.51
N LEU A 56 6.31 2.52 12.60
CA LEU A 56 5.03 1.79 12.60
C LEU A 56 3.86 2.67 12.12
N GLU A 57 3.78 3.90 12.61
CA GLU A 57 2.75 4.85 12.20
C GLU A 57 2.86 5.25 10.72
N GLU A 58 4.07 5.38 10.19
CA GLU A 58 4.31 5.65 8.77
C GLU A 58 3.82 4.49 7.88
N GLU A 59 4.16 3.24 8.21
CA GLU A 59 3.74 2.09 7.40
C GLU A 59 2.21 1.86 7.43
N ILE A 60 1.55 2.13 8.57
CA ILE A 60 0.08 2.13 8.65
C ILE A 60 -0.51 3.17 7.69
N MET A 61 0.12 4.34 7.57
CA MET A 61 -0.33 5.39 6.65
C MET A 61 -0.03 5.04 5.19
N HIS A 62 1.07 4.33 4.91
CA HIS A 62 1.38 3.82 3.57
C HIS A 62 0.39 2.74 3.13
N GLU A 63 0.09 1.76 3.97
CA GLU A 63 -0.92 0.73 3.69
C GLU A 63 -2.27 1.36 3.33
N LYS A 64 -2.77 2.31 4.14
CA LYS A 64 -4.04 3.01 3.87
C LYS A 64 -4.06 3.74 2.53
N ARG A 65 -2.93 4.32 2.12
CA ARG A 65 -2.81 4.97 0.79
C ARG A 65 -2.88 3.93 -0.32
N LEU A 66 -2.19 2.81 -0.17
CA LEU A 66 -2.22 1.70 -1.13
C LEU A 66 -3.64 1.09 -1.24
N GLU A 67 -4.34 0.89 -0.13
CA GLU A 67 -5.73 0.42 -0.12
C GLU A 67 -6.66 1.36 -0.89
N LYS A 68 -6.49 2.68 -0.72
CA LYS A 68 -7.25 3.68 -1.44
C LYS A 68 -6.99 3.60 -2.95
N VAL A 69 -5.73 3.54 -3.37
CA VAL A 69 -5.34 3.43 -4.79
C VAL A 69 -5.86 2.13 -5.39
N TYR A 70 -5.73 1.02 -4.66
CA TYR A 70 -6.25 -0.29 -5.07
C TYR A 70 -7.75 -0.23 -5.34
N LYS A 71 -8.52 0.39 -4.44
CA LYS A 71 -9.96 0.57 -4.58
C LYS A 71 -10.30 1.46 -5.78
N GLU A 72 -9.60 2.57 -5.97
CA GLU A 72 -9.82 3.48 -7.10
C GLU A 72 -9.58 2.79 -8.45
N ILE A 73 -8.49 2.00 -8.57
CA ILE A 73 -8.20 1.23 -9.78
C ILE A 73 -9.25 0.14 -10.00
N LYS A 74 -9.60 -0.60 -8.94
CA LYS A 74 -10.62 -1.66 -9.03
C LYS A 74 -11.99 -1.09 -9.43
N ASP A 75 -12.38 0.05 -8.86
CA ASP A 75 -13.62 0.74 -9.21
C ASP A 75 -13.59 1.26 -10.65
N PHE A 76 -12.45 1.77 -11.12
CA PHE A 76 -12.27 2.19 -12.51
C PHE A 76 -12.44 1.02 -13.49
N LEU A 77 -11.85 -0.13 -13.20
CA LEU A 77 -11.98 -1.33 -14.04
C LEU A 77 -13.41 -1.87 -14.09
N ASN A 78 -14.15 -1.79 -12.97
CA ASN A 78 -15.50 -2.33 -12.84
C ASN A 78 -16.59 -1.42 -13.42
N ARG A 79 -16.33 -0.14 -13.62
CA ARG A 79 -17.29 0.79 -14.23
C ARG A 79 -17.24 0.61 -15.75
N GLY A 80 -18.19 -0.19 -16.24
CA GLY A 80 -18.61 -0.32 -17.64
C GLY A 80 -18.61 0.99 -18.39
#